data_AF-A0A7K0D9J1-F1
#
_entry.id   AF-A0A7K0D9J1-F1
#
_cell.length_a   1.000
_cell.length_b   1.000
_cell.length_c   1.000
_cell.angle_alpha   90.00
_cell.angle_beta   90.00
_cell.angle_gamma   90.00
#
_symmetry.space_group_name_H-M   'P 1'
#
loop_
_entity.id
_entity.type
_entity.pdbx_description
1 polymer ?
#
loop_
_entity_poly.entity_id
_entity_poly.type
_entity_poly.pdbx_seq_one_letter_code
_entity_poly.pdbx_strand_id
1 'polypeptide(L)'
;MALKDLWFTPAFEDAFPKGLYLIGEIAAVTEFSADRSAPKRQRLDFDRDGNGTGKRLWKATVTDPTGRGAKDSSFDITFVADVQPVPSAEEAVPGFIPIVLEGLQIKPKVAGSGEFKSMGFTIRATGIAGDTSGAKQAPANPGASRPAAEKAA
;
A
#
# COMPACT_ATOMS: atom_id res chain seq x y z
N MET A 1 -0.01 -2.32 25.37
CA MET A 1 0.47 -2.30 23.97
C MET A 1 -0.63 -1.72 23.06
N ALA A 2 -0.82 -0.40 23.05
CA ALA A 2 -1.95 0.24 22.34
C ALA A 2 -1.68 0.57 20.86
N LEU A 3 -0.44 0.41 20.36
CA LEU A 3 -0.03 0.87 19.02
C LEU A 3 -0.04 -0.22 17.94
N LYS A 4 -0.32 -1.48 18.28
CA LYS A 4 -0.18 -2.61 17.34
C LYS A 4 -1.10 -2.50 16.12
N ASP A 5 -2.24 -1.81 16.25
CA ASP A 5 -3.25 -1.68 15.20
C ASP A 5 -3.48 -0.25 14.72
N LEU A 6 -2.62 0.68 15.14
CA LEU A 6 -2.72 2.07 14.74
C LEU A 6 -2.10 2.29 13.35
N TRP A 7 -2.88 2.91 12.46
CA TRP A 7 -2.39 3.46 11.20
C TRP A 7 -2.09 4.95 11.38
N PHE A 8 -0.89 5.35 10.99
CA PHE A 8 -0.48 6.74 10.93
C PHE A 8 -0.70 7.27 9.51
N THR A 9 -1.11 8.52 9.39
CA THR A 9 -1.32 9.21 8.11
C THR A 9 -0.45 10.48 8.04
N PRO A 10 0.89 10.33 8.01
CA PRO A 10 1.78 11.48 7.89
C PRO A 10 1.65 12.13 6.52
N ALA A 11 2.08 13.40 6.41
CA ALA A 11 2.30 14.01 5.11
C ALA A 11 3.39 13.23 4.34
N PHE A 12 3.29 13.19 3.01
CA PHE A 12 4.21 12.42 2.19
C PHE A 12 5.65 12.93 2.32
N GLU A 13 5.81 14.25 2.28
CA GLU A 13 7.08 14.95 2.43
C GLU A 13 7.76 14.74 3.79
N ASP A 14 6.99 14.51 4.85
CA ASP A 14 7.54 14.20 6.17
C ASP A 14 8.07 12.75 6.22
N ALA A 15 7.35 11.82 5.58
CA ALA A 15 7.71 10.41 5.56
C ALA A 15 8.84 10.10 4.55
N PHE A 16 8.83 10.78 3.40
CA PHE A 16 9.74 10.55 2.27
C PHE A 16 10.26 11.89 1.72
N PRO A 17 11.18 12.57 2.45
CA PRO A 17 11.57 13.94 2.13
C PRO A 17 12.37 14.08 0.83
N LYS A 18 12.89 12.99 0.26
CA LYS A 18 13.51 12.97 -1.07
C LYS A 18 12.63 12.35 -2.16
N GLY A 19 11.35 12.14 -1.85
CA GLY A 19 10.41 11.44 -2.72
C GLY A 19 10.66 9.94 -2.80
N LEU A 20 9.86 9.27 -3.63
CA LEU A 20 9.98 7.85 -3.93
C LEU A 20 10.12 7.65 -5.44
N TYR A 21 10.86 6.62 -5.81
CA TYR A 21 10.92 6.13 -7.18
C TYR A 21 10.18 4.80 -7.27
N LEU A 22 9.16 4.73 -8.11
CA LEU A 22 8.57 3.46 -8.53
C LEU A 22 9.57 2.70 -9.40
N ILE A 23 9.73 1.42 -9.11
CA ILE A 23 10.51 0.49 -9.94
C ILE A 23 9.56 -0.49 -10.60
N GLY A 24 9.53 -0.47 -11.93
CA GLY A 24 8.71 -1.36 -12.73
C GLY A 24 7.21 -1.07 -12.61
N GLU A 25 6.39 -2.10 -12.83
CA GLU A 25 4.94 -1.96 -12.91
C GLU A 25 4.23 -2.18 -11.56
N ILE A 26 3.09 -1.53 -11.41
CA ILE A 26 2.18 -1.75 -10.28
C ILE A 26 1.34 -2.99 -10.58
N ALA A 27 1.53 -4.08 -9.84
CA ALA A 27 0.89 -5.36 -10.13
C ALA A 27 -0.33 -5.65 -9.24
N ALA A 28 -1.31 -6.39 -9.76
CA ALA A 28 -2.42 -6.91 -8.97
C ALA A 28 -1.91 -7.90 -7.90
N VAL A 29 -2.28 -7.71 -6.64
CA VAL A 29 -2.02 -8.70 -5.60
C VAL A 29 -2.98 -9.85 -5.79
N THR A 30 -2.48 -11.05 -6.05
CA THR A 30 -3.31 -12.24 -6.23
C THR A 30 -3.40 -13.06 -4.96
N GLU A 31 -4.53 -13.72 -4.76
CA GLU A 31 -4.72 -14.67 -3.68
C GLU A 31 -3.87 -15.92 -3.92
N PHE A 32 -3.36 -16.50 -2.85
CA PHE A 32 -2.69 -17.79 -2.92
C PHE A 32 -3.73 -18.89 -3.19
N SER A 33 -3.61 -19.58 -4.32
CA SER A 33 -4.40 -20.76 -4.64
C SER A 33 -3.53 -22.01 -4.55
N ALA A 34 -3.99 -23.02 -3.80
CA ALA A 34 -3.35 -24.33 -3.76
C ALA A 34 -3.47 -25.07 -5.12
N ASP A 35 -4.54 -24.80 -5.85
CA ASP A 35 -4.74 -25.27 -7.21
C ASP A 35 -4.19 -24.24 -8.20
N ARG A 36 -3.11 -24.60 -8.91
CA ARG A 36 -2.47 -23.73 -9.92
C ARG A 36 -3.31 -23.55 -11.18
N SER A 37 -4.29 -24.41 -11.42
CA SER A 37 -5.17 -24.35 -12.59
C SER A 37 -6.40 -23.46 -12.37
N ALA A 38 -6.69 -23.12 -11.12
CA ALA A 38 -7.79 -22.23 -10.78
C ALA A 38 -7.53 -20.79 -11.29
N PRO A 39 -8.58 -20.07 -11.72
CA PRO A 39 -8.45 -18.66 -12.09
C PRO A 39 -7.83 -17.84 -10.96
N LYS A 40 -6.80 -17.05 -11.29
CA LYS A 40 -6.15 -16.15 -10.33
C LYS A 40 -7.16 -15.11 -9.86
N ARG A 41 -7.51 -15.14 -8.58
CA ARG A 41 -8.35 -14.13 -7.94
C ARG A 41 -7.49 -13.00 -7.41
N GLN A 42 -7.88 -11.76 -7.69
CA GLN A 42 -7.23 -10.60 -7.09
C GLN A 42 -7.69 -10.47 -5.64
N ARG A 43 -6.73 -10.22 -4.76
CA ARG A 43 -6.97 -10.04 -3.34
C ARG A 43 -7.68 -8.71 -3.10
N LEU A 44 -8.69 -8.76 -2.23
CA LEU A 44 -9.40 -7.58 -1.73
C LEU A 44 -8.88 -7.19 -0.34
N ASP A 45 -9.06 -5.93 0.00
CA ASP A 45 -8.76 -5.39 1.33
C ASP A 45 -9.84 -5.79 2.34
N PHE A 46 -9.73 -7.02 2.80
CA PHE A 46 -10.46 -7.54 3.95
C PHE A 46 -9.49 -8.20 4.94
N ASP A 47 -9.75 -8.01 6.23
CA ASP A 47 -9.13 -8.76 7.31
C ASP A 47 -9.80 -10.14 7.47
N ARG A 48 -9.35 -10.90 8.48
CA ARG A 48 -9.87 -12.25 8.75
C ARG A 48 -11.35 -12.27 9.11
N ASP A 49 -11.85 -11.19 9.71
CA ASP A 49 -13.21 -11.07 10.20
C ASP A 49 -14.13 -10.39 9.15
N GLY A 50 -13.60 -10.12 7.95
CA GLY A 50 -14.32 -9.50 6.84
C GLY A 50 -14.41 -7.98 6.91
N ASN A 51 -13.65 -7.33 7.81
CA ASN A 51 -13.59 -5.87 7.85
C ASN A 51 -12.55 -5.34 6.87
N GLY A 52 -12.81 -4.17 6.30
CA GLY A 52 -11.89 -3.50 5.39
C GLY A 52 -12.66 -2.71 4.34
N THR A 53 -11.94 -2.24 3.33
CA THR A 53 -12.54 -1.41 2.28
C THR A 53 -13.20 -2.22 1.17
N GLY A 54 -12.86 -3.51 1.06
CA GLY A 54 -13.28 -4.36 -0.05
C GLY A 54 -12.69 -3.97 -1.41
N LYS A 55 -11.80 -2.98 -1.45
CA LYS A 55 -11.12 -2.56 -2.68
C LYS A 55 -10.05 -3.55 -3.09
N ARG A 56 -9.66 -3.50 -4.36
CA ARG A 56 -8.57 -4.31 -4.89
C ARG A 56 -7.25 -3.87 -4.30
N LEU A 57 -6.38 -4.85 -4.06
CA LEU A 57 -5.01 -4.60 -3.65
C LEU A 57 -4.08 -4.62 -4.87
N TRP A 58 -3.23 -3.60 -4.95
CA TRP A 58 -2.17 -3.48 -5.93
C TRP A 58 -0.85 -3.31 -5.22
N LYS A 59 0.22 -3.88 -5.75
CA LYS A 59 1.55 -3.87 -5.15
C LYS A 59 2.52 -3.19 -6.08
N ALA A 60 3.34 -2.33 -5.51
CA ALA A 60 4.42 -1.66 -6.20
C ALA A 60 5.69 -1.77 -5.39
N THR A 61 6.83 -1.90 -6.07
CA THR A 61 8.14 -1.81 -5.45
C THR A 61 8.65 -0.39 -5.64
N VAL A 62 9.07 0.24 -4.55
CA VAL A 62 9.57 1.61 -4.55
C VAL A 62 10.96 1.68 -3.92
N THR A 63 11.71 2.70 -4.30
CA THR A 63 12.98 3.05 -3.70
C THR A 63 12.92 4.42 -3.05
N ASP A 64 13.38 4.49 -1.81
CA ASP A 64 13.56 5.71 -1.02
C ASP A 64 15.04 6.10 -0.99
N PRO A 65 15.42 7.25 -1.59
CA PRO A 65 16.79 7.77 -1.56
C PRO A 65 17.30 8.17 -0.16
N THR A 66 16.43 8.22 0.85
CA THR A 66 16.80 8.52 2.25
C THR A 66 17.11 7.27 3.07
N GLY A 67 16.77 6.08 2.54
CA GLY A 67 16.97 4.81 3.23
C GLY A 67 18.43 4.56 3.61
N ARG A 68 18.65 4.13 4.86
CA ARG A 68 20.00 3.86 5.38
C ARG A 68 20.44 2.44 5.03
N GLY A 69 20.84 2.26 3.77
CA GLY A 69 21.40 1.00 3.25
C GLY A 69 20.39 0.14 2.49
N ALA A 70 20.89 -0.85 1.77
CA ALA A 70 20.13 -1.55 0.73
C ALA A 70 18.81 -2.20 1.19
N LYS A 71 18.74 -2.65 2.46
CA LYS A 71 17.52 -3.27 3.01
C LYS A 71 16.40 -2.28 3.30
N ASP A 72 16.75 -1.02 3.55
CA ASP A 72 15.81 0.03 3.92
C ASP A 72 15.50 0.95 2.73
N SER A 73 16.36 0.96 1.71
CA SER A 73 16.19 1.80 0.52
C SER A 73 15.14 1.27 -0.46
N SER A 74 14.78 -0.02 -0.45
CA SER A 74 13.78 -0.55 -1.39
C SER A 74 12.77 -1.44 -0.68
N PHE A 75 11.49 -1.17 -0.87
CA PHE A 75 10.40 -1.87 -0.20
C PHE A 75 9.13 -1.87 -1.04
N ASP A 76 8.20 -2.72 -0.63
CA ASP A 76 6.91 -2.82 -1.29
C ASP A 76 5.86 -1.96 -0.59
N ILE A 77 5.07 -1.25 -1.38
CA ILE A 77 3.85 -0.56 -0.95
C ILE A 77 2.63 -1.26 -1.50
N THR A 78 1.51 -1.12 -0.80
CA THR A 78 0.22 -1.65 -1.26
C THR A 78 -0.76 -0.51 -1.52
N PHE A 79 -1.24 -0.38 -2.75
CA PHE A 79 -2.35 0.50 -3.06
C PHE A 79 -3.69 -0.18 -2.80
N VAL A 80 -4.61 0.55 -2.19
CA VAL A 80 -5.98 0.12 -1.90
C VAL A 80 -6.91 0.94 -2.79
N ALA A 81 -7.21 0.43 -3.98
CA ALA A 81 -7.89 1.19 -5.04
C ALA A 81 -8.73 0.27 -5.94
N ASP A 82 -9.81 0.81 -6.52
CA ASP A 82 -10.71 0.05 -7.40
C ASP A 82 -10.07 -0.33 -8.73
N VAL A 83 -9.11 0.47 -9.19
CA VAL A 83 -8.36 0.29 -10.44
C VAL A 83 -6.86 0.44 -10.16
N GLN A 84 -6.04 -0.04 -11.10
CA GLN A 84 -4.59 0.06 -11.02
C GLN A 84 -4.17 1.53 -11.03
N PRO A 85 -3.44 2.02 -10.03
CA PRO A 85 -2.84 3.35 -10.10
C PRO A 85 -1.88 3.45 -11.27
N VAL A 86 -1.85 4.60 -11.93
CA VAL A 86 -0.94 4.87 -13.05
C VAL A 86 -0.09 6.11 -12.72
N PRO A 87 1.24 5.99 -12.65
CA PRO A 87 2.11 7.15 -12.52
C PRO A 87 1.92 8.10 -13.69
N SER A 88 1.79 9.40 -13.41
CA SER A 88 1.67 10.43 -14.44
C SER A 88 2.99 11.12 -14.78
N ALA A 89 4.04 10.88 -13.99
CA ALA A 89 5.35 11.48 -14.20
C ALA A 89 6.15 10.71 -15.26
N GLU A 90 7.03 11.41 -15.97
CA GLU A 90 8.00 10.80 -16.87
C GLU A 90 9.07 10.02 -16.09
N GLU A 91 9.64 8.99 -16.71
CA GLU A 91 10.76 8.25 -16.16
C GLU A 91 11.98 9.17 -15.96
N ALA A 92 12.53 9.20 -14.74
CA ALA A 92 13.76 9.95 -14.47
C ALA A 92 14.98 9.26 -15.11
N VAL A 93 14.96 7.93 -15.09
CA VAL A 93 15.84 7.02 -15.82
C VAL A 93 15.03 5.78 -16.22
N PRO A 94 15.45 4.99 -17.22
CA PRO A 94 14.69 3.82 -17.67
C PRO A 94 14.23 2.91 -16.52
N GLY A 95 12.92 2.76 -16.37
CA GLY A 95 12.28 1.92 -15.34
C GLY A 95 12.18 2.52 -13.93
N PHE A 96 12.55 3.80 -13.75
CA PHE A 96 12.42 4.53 -12.48
C PHE A 96 11.55 5.77 -12.66
N ILE A 97 10.35 5.74 -12.07
CA ILE A 97 9.38 6.84 -12.17
C ILE A 97 9.26 7.55 -10.82
N PRO A 98 9.51 8.86 -10.70
CA PRO A 98 9.27 9.58 -9.46
C PRO A 98 7.78 9.64 -9.16
N ILE A 99 7.40 9.31 -7.92
CA ILE A 99 6.00 9.30 -7.47
C ILE A 99 5.82 10.04 -6.16
N VAL A 100 4.62 10.61 -5.99
CA VAL A 100 4.13 11.16 -4.73
C VAL A 100 2.89 10.36 -4.35
N LEU A 101 2.87 9.79 -3.15
CA LEU A 101 1.75 8.95 -2.70
C LEU A 101 0.61 9.79 -2.15
N GLU A 102 -0.62 9.47 -2.55
CA GLU A 102 -1.85 10.06 -1.99
C GLU A 102 -2.53 9.09 -1.01
N GLY A 103 -3.05 9.64 0.09
CA GLY A 103 -3.68 8.84 1.15
C GLY A 103 -2.70 7.88 1.82
N LEU A 104 -1.49 8.37 2.11
CA LEU A 104 -0.43 7.59 2.76
C LEU A 104 -0.87 7.09 4.13
N GLN A 105 -0.70 5.79 4.35
CA GLN A 105 -0.99 5.11 5.60
C GLN A 105 0.20 4.22 5.98
N ILE A 106 0.70 4.38 7.20
CA ILE A 106 1.85 3.63 7.70
C ILE A 106 1.46 2.92 8.98
N LYS A 107 1.72 1.62 9.06
CA LYS A 107 1.53 0.80 10.27
C LYS A 107 2.85 0.17 10.70
N PRO A 108 3.35 0.46 11.91
CA PRO A 108 4.50 -0.22 12.47
C PRO A 108 4.22 -1.71 12.64
N LYS A 109 5.21 -2.55 12.34
CA LYS A 109 5.17 -3.98 12.58
C LYS A 109 6.52 -4.44 13.14
N VAL A 110 6.47 -5.54 13.89
CA VAL A 110 7.69 -6.28 14.23
C VAL A 110 8.04 -7.14 13.04
N ALA A 111 9.23 -6.94 12.48
CA ALA A 111 9.80 -7.74 11.41
C ALA A 111 10.87 -8.70 11.97
N GLY A 112 11.19 -9.76 11.23
CA GLY A 112 12.18 -10.76 11.63
C GLY A 112 11.61 -11.89 12.48
N SER A 113 12.49 -12.80 12.90
CA SER A 113 12.14 -14.04 13.61
C SER A 113 13.11 -14.32 14.75
N GLY A 114 12.63 -14.99 15.81
CA GLY A 114 13.41 -15.35 16.98
C GLY A 114 14.01 -14.12 17.67
N GLU A 115 15.33 -14.13 17.83
CA GLU A 115 16.12 -13.05 18.43
C GLU A 115 16.40 -11.90 17.46
N PHE A 116 16.27 -12.11 16.14
CA PHE A 116 16.56 -11.12 15.11
C PHE A 116 15.32 -10.28 14.75
N LYS A 117 14.71 -9.65 15.75
CA LYS A 117 13.54 -8.78 15.55
C LYS A 117 13.98 -7.35 15.28
N SER A 118 13.37 -6.73 14.28
CA SER A 118 13.55 -5.32 13.96
C SER A 118 12.19 -4.62 13.84
N MET A 119 12.23 -3.29 13.88
CA MET A 119 11.07 -2.49 13.53
C MET A 119 10.97 -2.43 12.00
N GLY A 120 9.78 -2.73 11.48
CA GLY A 120 9.46 -2.55 10.07
C GLY A 120 8.13 -1.83 9.92
N PHE A 121 7.78 -1.52 8.68
CA PHE A 121 6.56 -0.79 8.36
C PHE A 121 5.74 -1.52 7.31
N THR A 122 4.42 -1.41 7.44
CA THR A 122 3.47 -1.72 6.37
C THR A 122 3.01 -0.39 5.82
N ILE A 123 3.26 -0.15 4.53
CA ILE A 123 2.94 1.11 3.88
C ILE A 123 1.81 0.86 2.88
N ARG A 124 0.78 1.69 3.00
CA ARG A 124 -0.36 1.71 2.09
C ARG A 124 -0.57 3.11 1.54
N ALA A 125 -1.16 3.17 0.36
CA ALA A 125 -1.61 4.40 -0.27
C ALA A 125 -2.92 4.15 -1.02
N THR A 126 -3.61 5.21 -1.39
CA THR A 126 -4.83 5.14 -2.20
C THR A 126 -4.60 5.48 -3.66
N GLY A 127 -3.52 6.20 -3.97
CA GLY A 127 -3.19 6.59 -5.33
C GLY A 127 -1.85 7.29 -5.43
N ILE A 128 -1.57 7.81 -6.62
CA ILE A 128 -0.36 8.57 -6.94
C ILE A 128 -0.78 9.97 -7.39
N ALA A 129 -0.07 11.01 -6.94
CA ALA A 129 -0.35 12.37 -7.38
C ALA A 129 -0.25 12.49 -8.91
N GLY A 130 -1.18 13.23 -9.52
CA GLY A 130 -1.28 13.33 -10.98
C GLY A 130 -1.89 12.12 -11.72
N ASP A 131 -2.13 10.99 -11.06
CA ASP A 131 -2.84 9.83 -11.64
C ASP A 131 -4.25 10.21 -12.15
N THR A 132 -4.59 9.74 -13.36
CA THR A 132 -5.87 9.98 -14.06
C THR A 132 -6.67 8.68 -14.30
N SER A 133 -6.19 7.54 -13.81
CA SER A 133 -6.84 6.23 -13.92
C SER A 133 -8.18 6.14 -13.16
N GLY A 134 -8.40 7.02 -12.19
CA GLY A 134 -9.51 6.96 -11.24
C GLY A 134 -9.19 6.19 -9.95
N ALA A 135 -7.95 5.73 -9.76
CA ALA A 135 -7.52 5.04 -8.53
C ALA A 135 -7.58 5.94 -7.28
N LYS A 136 -7.34 7.25 -7.46
CA LYS A 136 -7.33 8.25 -6.38
C LYS A 136 -8.67 8.30 -5.65
N GLN A 137 -8.65 8.01 -4.35
CA GLN A 137 -9.81 8.09 -3.47
C GLN A 137 -9.32 8.49 -2.07
N ALA A 138 -10.18 9.09 -1.26
CA ALA A 138 -9.82 9.36 0.13
C ALA A 138 -9.51 8.02 0.85
N PRO A 139 -8.48 7.97 1.71
CA PRO A 139 -8.20 6.78 2.50
C PRO A 139 -9.39 6.47 3.39
N ALA A 140 -9.94 5.27 3.26
CA ALA A 140 -10.87 4.77 4.25
C ALA A 140 -10.14 4.62 5.59
N ASN A 141 -10.83 4.91 6.68
CA ASN A 141 -10.28 4.71 8.02
C ASN A 141 -10.15 3.19 8.29
N PRO A 142 -8.94 2.60 8.27
CA PRO A 142 -8.79 1.15 8.40
C PRO A 142 -9.09 0.67 9.83
N GLY A 143 -9.20 1.59 10.79
CA GLY A 143 -9.62 1.33 12.18
C GLY A 143 -11.10 1.59 12.45
N ALA A 144 -11.86 2.12 11.48
CA ALA A 144 -13.30 2.28 11.63
C ALA A 144 -14.01 1.00 11.19
N SER A 145 -14.33 0.14 12.15
CA SER A 145 -15.33 -0.89 11.94
C SER A 145 -16.68 -0.24 11.60
N ARG A 146 -17.36 -0.80 10.58
CA ARG A 146 -18.76 -0.61 10.12
C ARG A 146 -19.09 0.55 9.16
N PRO A 147 -19.98 0.21 8.21
CA PRO A 147 -21.36 0.67 8.27
C PRO A 147 -22.25 -0.41 8.89
N ALA A 148 -23.08 -0.03 9.87
CA ALA A 148 -24.23 -0.84 10.21
C ALA A 148 -25.05 -1.01 8.93
N ALA A 149 -25.46 -2.24 8.63
CA ALA A 149 -26.50 -2.47 7.64
C ALA A 149 -27.74 -1.69 8.12
N GLU A 150 -27.98 -0.54 7.50
CA GLU A 150 -29.24 0.16 7.59
C GLU A 150 -30.25 -0.78 6.94
N LYS A 151 -31.00 -1.51 7.77
CA LYS A 151 -32.19 -2.22 7.33
C LYS A 151 -33.15 -1.14 6.82
N ALA A 152 -33.21 -1.00 5.51
CA ALA A 152 -34.28 -0.29 4.83
C ALA A 152 -35.59 -1.09 4.97
N ALA A 153 -36.62 -0.39 5.45
CA ALA A 153 -38.05 -0.65 5.39
C ALA A 153 -38.59 -1.96 6.00
#